data_AF-A0AB74DJ60-F1
#
_entry.id   AF-A0AB74DJ60-F1
#
_cell.length_a   1.000
_cell.length_b   1.000
_cell.length_c   1.000
_cell.angle_alpha   90.00
_cell.angle_beta   90.00
_cell.angle_gamma   90.00
#
_symmetry.space_group_name_H-M   'P 1'
#
loop_
_entity.id
_entity.type
_entity.pdbx_description
1 polymer ?
#
loop_
_entity_poly.entity_id
_entity_poly.type
_entity_poly.pdbx_seq_one_letter_code
_entity_poly.pdbx_strand_id
1 'polypeptide(L)'
;MEYDAYERFQFLSQLDYELRANLAEYSERNLTPIEVAPKIKNSPDYQLVKITSVNKMQSAISAEFNFSGFNSQTIYFKDDTEQLVHNFRLTKKFLNSLGAPQKSALSDSKLVWKEVDSVQVEKFLQEYQVISEDIRMATINNLIEWLKENNHTINDWNIVLSSKGRIEFADVGSDWNIHGYNPKGVTRTKLVSNSKGEIVSIGVLRQPDDLIADIEDLNYEDKKAVKMEEIRSLRDSKGFGKTPLLVIYRIDKDSEPANKSSNRREKLNFSHDIIGINILIPSFIDVSTKNITTQLMPLIKSIDD
;
A
#
# COMPACT_ATOMS: atom_id res chain seq x y z
N MET A 1 -20.74 5.41 22.43
CA MET A 1 -21.87 5.13 21.51
C MET A 1 -21.67 5.81 20.16
N GLU A 2 -21.32 7.10 20.10
CA GLU A 2 -21.07 7.82 18.84
C GLU A 2 -19.75 7.41 18.14
N TYR A 3 -18.71 7.11 18.93
CA TYR A 3 -17.42 6.61 18.44
C TYR A 3 -17.54 5.26 17.68
N ASP A 4 -18.31 4.33 18.23
CA ASP A 4 -18.59 3.01 17.63
C ASP A 4 -19.43 3.13 16.34
N ALA A 5 -20.39 4.06 16.28
CA ALA A 5 -21.15 4.31 15.06
C ALA A 5 -20.29 4.87 13.92
N TYR A 6 -19.32 5.73 14.24
CA TYR A 6 -18.40 6.29 13.25
C TYR A 6 -17.46 5.22 12.68
N GLU A 7 -16.88 4.37 13.53
CA GLU A 7 -16.03 3.26 13.07
C GLU A 7 -16.80 2.25 12.21
N ARG A 8 -18.03 1.90 12.60
CA ARG A 8 -18.91 1.03 11.79
C ARG A 8 -19.24 1.64 10.43
N PHE A 9 -19.51 2.95 10.39
CA PHE A 9 -19.79 3.65 9.15
C PHE A 9 -18.57 3.69 8.24
N GLN A 10 -17.38 3.96 8.79
CA GLN A 10 -16.13 3.94 8.04
C GLN A 10 -15.84 2.54 7.48
N PHE A 11 -15.99 1.51 8.31
CA PHE A 11 -15.81 0.13 7.90
C PHE A 11 -16.77 -0.27 6.76
N LEU A 12 -18.07 0.01 6.90
CA LEU A 12 -19.09 -0.29 5.88
C LEU A 12 -18.86 0.49 4.58
N SER A 13 -18.55 1.78 4.68
CA SER A 13 -18.28 2.62 3.50
C SER A 13 -17.05 2.12 2.75
N GLN A 14 -16.04 1.68 3.48
CA GLN A 14 -14.83 1.12 2.89
C GLN A 14 -15.10 -0.25 2.25
N LEU A 15 -15.89 -1.10 2.88
CA LEU A 15 -16.31 -2.40 2.34
C LEU A 15 -17.12 -2.23 1.04
N ASP A 16 -18.08 -1.31 0.99
CA ASP A 16 -18.87 -1.02 -0.22
C ASP A 16 -17.97 -0.51 -1.36
N TYR A 17 -17.02 0.37 -1.05
CA TYR A 17 -16.06 0.86 -2.04
C TYR A 17 -15.20 -0.28 -2.63
N GLU A 18 -14.64 -1.14 -1.78
CA GLU A 18 -13.82 -2.28 -2.21
C GLU A 18 -14.63 -3.29 -3.04
N LEU A 19 -15.88 -3.57 -2.64
CA LEU A 19 -16.78 -4.45 -3.39
C LEU A 19 -17.06 -3.90 -4.80
N ARG A 20 -17.34 -2.60 -4.92
CA ARG A 20 -17.57 -1.94 -6.21
C ARG A 20 -16.32 -1.98 -7.10
N ALA A 21 -15.14 -1.76 -6.51
CA ALA A 21 -13.87 -1.84 -7.24
C ALA A 21 -13.62 -3.24 -7.79
N ASN A 22 -13.86 -4.29 -6.99
CA ASN A 22 -13.74 -5.68 -7.43
C ASN A 22 -14.72 -6.02 -8.57
N LEU A 23 -15.97 -5.57 -8.47
CA LEU A 23 -16.97 -5.79 -9.52
C LEU A 23 -16.61 -5.07 -10.83
N ALA A 24 -16.03 -3.86 -10.75
CA ALA A 24 -15.51 -3.16 -11.92
C ALA A 24 -14.37 -3.95 -12.59
N GLU A 25 -13.43 -4.48 -11.80
CA GLU A 25 -12.33 -5.33 -12.28
C GLU A 25 -12.86 -6.58 -13.01
N TYR A 26 -13.88 -7.25 -12.47
CA TYR A 26 -14.48 -8.42 -13.10
C TYR A 26 -15.13 -8.07 -14.44
N SER A 27 -15.87 -6.96 -14.49
CA SER A 27 -16.53 -6.50 -15.71
C SER A 27 -15.53 -6.20 -16.83
N GLU A 28 -14.40 -5.56 -16.52
CA GLU A 28 -13.37 -5.23 -17.51
C GLU A 28 -12.64 -6.47 -18.03
N ARG A 29 -12.49 -7.49 -17.19
CA ARG A 29 -11.91 -8.79 -17.56
C ARG A 29 -12.89 -9.74 -18.25
N ASN A 30 -14.12 -9.27 -18.54
CA ASN A 30 -15.24 -10.08 -19.06
C ASN A 30 -15.56 -11.31 -18.20
N LEU A 31 -15.35 -11.22 -16.89
CA LEU A 31 -15.61 -12.28 -15.94
C LEU A 31 -17.05 -12.18 -15.43
N THR A 32 -17.79 -13.27 -15.55
CA THR A 32 -19.15 -13.37 -15.06
C THR A 32 -19.18 -13.73 -13.57
N PRO A 33 -20.27 -13.42 -12.84
CA PRO A 33 -20.44 -13.85 -11.44
C PRO A 33 -20.42 -15.38 -11.23
N ILE A 34 -20.58 -16.16 -12.32
CA ILE A 34 -20.45 -17.63 -12.33
C ILE A 34 -18.97 -18.03 -12.32
N GLU A 35 -18.13 -17.29 -13.03
CA GLU A 35 -16.69 -17.54 -13.16
C GLU A 35 -15.91 -17.02 -11.95
N VAL A 36 -16.28 -15.83 -11.45
CA VAL A 36 -15.64 -15.21 -10.29
C VAL A 36 -16.68 -14.57 -9.38
N ALA A 37 -16.70 -15.00 -8.13
CA ALA A 37 -17.63 -14.50 -7.15
C ALA A 37 -17.13 -13.22 -6.45
N PRO A 38 -18.03 -12.34 -6.00
CA PRO A 38 -17.66 -11.17 -5.23
C PRO A 38 -17.01 -11.57 -3.89
N LYS A 39 -15.83 -11.02 -3.62
CA LYS A 39 -15.13 -11.17 -2.33
C LYS A 39 -15.62 -10.08 -1.37
N ILE A 40 -15.99 -10.46 -0.15
CA ILE A 40 -16.44 -9.52 0.88
C ILE A 40 -15.64 -9.75 2.17
N LYS A 41 -14.98 -8.70 2.67
CA LYS A 41 -14.29 -8.72 3.96
C LYS A 41 -15.29 -8.84 5.09
N ASN A 42 -15.06 -9.74 6.04
CA ASN A 42 -15.86 -9.81 7.26
C ASN A 42 -15.11 -9.16 8.42
N SER A 43 -15.84 -8.52 9.34
CA SER A 43 -15.24 -8.03 10.59
C SER A 43 -14.96 -9.22 11.52
N PRO A 44 -13.74 -9.37 12.08
CA PRO A 44 -13.44 -10.40 13.06
C PRO A 44 -14.31 -10.25 14.32
N ASP A 45 -14.65 -9.01 14.66
CA ASP A 45 -15.47 -8.71 15.80
C ASP A 45 -16.95 -8.71 15.41
N TYR A 46 -17.69 -9.72 15.89
CA TYR A 46 -19.13 -9.85 15.71
C TYR A 46 -19.93 -8.66 16.29
N GLN A 47 -19.26 -7.78 17.05
CA GLN A 47 -19.84 -6.57 17.65
C GLN A 47 -19.78 -5.33 16.75
N LEU A 48 -18.92 -5.29 15.71
CA LEU A 48 -18.80 -4.14 14.82
C LEU A 48 -19.93 -4.14 13.77
N VAL A 49 -19.95 -5.07 12.81
CA VAL A 49 -21.05 -5.20 11.84
C VAL A 49 -21.14 -6.63 11.29
N LYS A 50 -22.34 -7.23 11.32
CA LYS A 50 -22.67 -8.44 10.53
C LYS A 50 -23.26 -8.03 9.18
N ILE A 51 -22.62 -8.44 8.09
CA ILE A 51 -22.97 -8.03 6.71
C ILE A 51 -24.33 -8.59 6.27
N THR A 52 -24.63 -9.84 6.65
CA THR A 52 -25.94 -10.46 6.40
C THR A 52 -26.24 -11.49 7.48
N SER A 53 -27.49 -11.95 7.54
CA SER A 53 -27.89 -12.99 8.49
C SER A 53 -27.33 -14.35 8.08
N VAL A 54 -27.04 -15.21 9.08
CA VAL A 54 -26.49 -16.57 8.86
C VAL A 54 -27.36 -17.38 7.88
N ASN A 55 -28.68 -17.24 7.97
CA ASN A 55 -29.63 -17.94 7.10
C ASN A 55 -29.55 -17.48 5.63
N LYS A 56 -28.99 -16.31 5.34
CA LYS A 56 -28.75 -15.79 3.99
C LYS A 56 -27.33 -16.08 3.47
N MET A 57 -26.51 -16.81 4.25
CA MET A 57 -25.13 -17.19 3.92
C MET A 57 -25.00 -18.67 3.55
N GLN A 58 -26.08 -19.35 3.17
CA GLN A 58 -26.10 -20.80 2.93
C GLN A 58 -25.13 -21.30 1.83
N SER A 59 -24.65 -20.40 0.96
CA SER A 59 -23.67 -20.70 -0.10
C SER A 59 -22.34 -19.96 0.09
N ALA A 60 -22.11 -19.38 1.26
CA ALA A 60 -20.82 -18.75 1.58
C ALA A 60 -19.80 -19.84 1.95
N ILE A 61 -18.59 -19.74 1.40
CA ILE A 61 -17.45 -20.55 1.83
C ILE A 61 -16.45 -19.62 2.50
N SER A 62 -15.91 -20.07 3.63
CA SER A 62 -14.78 -19.41 4.27
C SER A 62 -13.57 -19.58 3.36
N ALA A 63 -13.05 -18.48 2.86
CA ALA A 63 -11.76 -18.45 2.20
C ALA A 63 -10.74 -17.87 3.16
N GLU A 64 -9.54 -18.42 3.10
CA GLU A 64 -8.40 -17.87 3.80
C GLU A 64 -8.14 -16.44 3.31
N PHE A 65 -7.74 -15.59 4.25
CA PHE A 65 -7.44 -14.19 3.98
C PHE A 65 -6.31 -14.12 2.94
N ASN A 66 -6.62 -13.80 1.67
CA ASN A 66 -5.60 -13.57 0.65
C ASN A 66 -5.32 -12.08 0.47
N PHE A 67 -4.04 -11.74 0.33
CA PHE A 67 -3.59 -10.40 -0.02
C PHE A 67 -3.51 -10.19 -1.54
N SER A 68 -4.19 -11.03 -2.34
CA SER A 68 -4.29 -10.85 -3.79
C SER A 68 -4.92 -9.50 -4.10
N GLY A 69 -4.26 -8.71 -4.95
CA GLY A 69 -4.71 -7.36 -5.25
C GLY A 69 -4.63 -6.40 -4.04
N PHE A 70 -3.86 -6.72 -3.01
CA PHE A 70 -3.66 -5.81 -1.89
C PHE A 70 -2.95 -4.54 -2.37
N ASN A 71 -3.52 -3.39 -2.05
CA ASN A 71 -2.91 -2.11 -2.37
C ASN A 71 -3.14 -1.11 -1.23
N SER A 72 -2.14 -0.95 -0.38
CA SER A 72 -2.23 -0.11 0.81
C SER A 72 -1.13 0.94 0.83
N GLN A 73 -1.42 2.12 1.36
CA GLN A 73 -0.46 3.21 1.56
C GLN A 73 -0.58 3.76 2.97
N THR A 74 0.56 4.10 3.55
CA THR A 74 0.64 4.80 4.84
C THR A 74 0.17 6.23 4.65
N ILE A 75 -0.90 6.61 5.35
CA ILE A 75 -1.47 7.95 5.25
C ILE A 75 -1.69 8.62 6.60
N TYR A 76 -1.50 7.89 7.71
CA TYR A 76 -1.58 8.39 9.06
C TYR A 76 -0.23 8.27 9.75
N PHE A 77 0.16 9.33 10.45
CA PHE A 77 1.43 9.42 11.16
C PHE A 77 1.24 10.15 12.49
N LYS A 78 2.14 9.91 13.42
CA LYS A 78 2.26 10.65 14.67
C LYS A 78 3.67 11.22 14.75
N ASP A 79 3.81 12.39 15.36
CA ASP A 79 5.12 13.01 15.57
C ASP A 79 5.83 12.37 16.77
N ASP A 80 6.26 11.11 16.58
CA ASP A 80 7.09 10.36 17.51
C ASP A 80 8.51 10.29 16.96
N THR A 81 9.41 11.10 17.53
CA THR A 81 10.78 11.22 17.04
C THR A 81 11.53 9.90 17.03
N GLU A 82 11.31 9.01 18.00
CA GLU A 82 11.99 7.71 18.05
C GLU A 82 11.54 6.81 16.90
N GLN A 83 10.22 6.71 16.69
CA GLN A 83 9.64 5.95 15.58
C GLN A 83 10.09 6.48 14.21
N LEU A 84 10.09 7.81 14.03
CA LEU A 84 10.46 8.46 12.78
C LEU A 84 11.93 8.23 12.44
N VAL A 85 12.83 8.43 13.41
CA VAL A 85 14.27 8.20 13.25
C VAL A 85 14.58 6.73 13.01
N HIS A 86 13.87 5.81 13.69
CA HIS A 86 13.98 4.38 13.48
C HIS A 86 13.65 4.01 12.03
N ASN A 87 12.46 4.41 11.54
CA ASN A 87 12.04 4.13 10.17
C ASN A 87 12.98 4.75 9.13
N PHE A 88 13.43 5.99 9.35
CA PHE A 88 14.40 6.67 8.47
C PHE A 88 15.71 5.87 8.34
N ARG A 89 16.30 5.45 9.46
CA ARG A 89 17.54 4.68 9.48
C ARG A 89 17.36 3.28 8.90
N LEU A 90 16.24 2.62 9.22
CA LEU A 90 15.87 1.32 8.68
C LEU A 90 15.80 1.37 7.16
N THR A 91 15.07 2.34 6.60
CA THR A 91 14.91 2.49 5.15
C THR A 91 16.24 2.82 4.47
N LYS A 92 17.05 3.72 5.04
CA LYS A 92 18.40 4.00 4.52
C LYS A 92 19.26 2.74 4.48
N LYS A 93 19.25 1.95 5.54
CA LYS A 93 20.00 0.69 5.63
C LYS A 93 19.48 -0.35 4.63
N PHE A 94 18.17 -0.51 4.54
CA PHE A 94 17.52 -1.42 3.61
C PHE A 94 17.89 -1.10 2.16
N LEU A 95 17.65 0.13 1.72
CA LEU A 95 17.91 0.53 0.34
C LEU A 95 19.40 0.40 -0.04
N ASN A 96 20.32 0.73 0.87
CA ASN A 96 21.76 0.58 0.63
C ASN A 96 22.26 -0.87 0.74
N SER A 97 21.46 -1.78 1.28
CA SER A 97 21.78 -3.22 1.30
C SER A 97 21.37 -3.94 0.01
N LEU A 98 20.58 -3.28 -0.85
CA LEU A 98 20.19 -3.79 -2.15
C LEU A 98 21.33 -3.62 -3.18
N GLY A 99 21.11 -4.14 -4.39
CA GLY A 99 21.96 -3.85 -5.54
C GLY A 99 21.91 -2.38 -5.97
N ALA A 100 22.70 -2.01 -6.98
CA ALA A 100 22.69 -0.65 -7.51
C ALA A 100 21.32 -0.30 -8.14
N PRO A 101 20.72 0.85 -7.80
CA PRO A 101 19.46 1.28 -8.40
C PRO A 101 19.64 1.69 -9.87
N GLN A 102 18.56 1.57 -10.61
CA GLN A 102 18.39 2.18 -11.93
C GLN A 102 17.51 3.43 -11.81
N LYS A 103 17.71 4.42 -12.70
CA LYS A 103 16.77 5.54 -12.83
C LYS A 103 15.56 5.07 -13.63
N SER A 104 14.36 5.47 -13.21
CA SER A 104 13.14 5.15 -13.95
C SER A 104 13.13 5.78 -15.34
N ALA A 105 12.73 5.03 -16.36
CA ALA A 105 12.50 5.56 -17.71
C ALA A 105 11.32 6.56 -17.76
N LEU A 106 10.43 6.52 -16.77
CA LEU A 106 9.29 7.41 -16.66
C LEU A 106 9.69 8.80 -16.15
N SER A 107 10.65 8.87 -15.22
CA SER A 107 11.02 10.11 -14.54
C SER A 107 12.39 10.04 -13.87
N ASP A 108 13.13 11.14 -13.99
CA ASP A 108 14.39 11.39 -13.26
C ASP A 108 14.23 11.53 -11.75
N SER A 109 12.99 11.50 -11.23
CA SER A 109 12.68 11.64 -9.81
C SER A 109 12.53 10.31 -9.07
N LYS A 110 12.80 9.18 -9.74
CA LYS A 110 12.57 7.84 -9.18
C LYS A 110 13.80 6.94 -9.35
N LEU A 111 14.16 6.23 -8.28
CA LEU A 111 15.09 5.10 -8.31
C LEU A 111 14.32 3.79 -8.25
N VAL A 112 14.77 2.79 -9.00
CA VAL A 112 14.14 1.49 -9.13
C VAL A 112 15.15 0.40 -8.82
N TRP A 113 14.75 -0.56 -8.01
CA TRP A 113 15.42 -1.85 -7.85
C TRP A 113 14.48 -2.92 -8.38
N LYS A 114 14.99 -3.81 -9.22
CA LYS A 114 14.24 -4.94 -9.75
C LYS A 114 14.78 -6.23 -9.17
N GLU A 115 13.95 -7.27 -9.17
CA GLU A 115 14.34 -8.62 -8.79
C GLU A 115 14.90 -8.68 -7.36
N VAL A 116 14.26 -7.95 -6.43
CA VAL A 116 14.63 -7.94 -5.02
C VAL A 116 13.98 -9.13 -4.32
N ASP A 117 14.81 -9.95 -3.68
CA ASP A 117 14.37 -11.14 -2.96
C ASP A 117 13.33 -10.82 -1.87
N SER A 118 12.28 -11.64 -1.82
CA SER A 118 11.15 -11.46 -0.90
C SER A 118 11.58 -11.43 0.57
N VAL A 119 12.61 -12.20 0.96
CA VAL A 119 13.10 -12.24 2.36
C VAL A 119 13.65 -10.88 2.78
N GLN A 120 14.32 -10.16 1.88
CA GLN A 120 14.82 -8.81 2.17
C GLN A 120 13.68 -7.82 2.40
N VAL A 121 12.62 -7.90 1.60
CA VAL A 121 11.44 -7.03 1.72
C VAL A 121 10.64 -7.36 2.98
N GLU A 122 10.40 -8.64 3.26
CA GLU A 122 9.72 -9.11 4.46
C GLU A 122 10.41 -8.61 5.73
N LYS A 123 11.74 -8.71 5.79
CA LYS A 123 12.53 -8.21 6.93
C LYS A 123 12.36 -6.70 7.11
N PHE A 124 12.39 -5.94 6.03
CA PHE A 124 12.13 -4.50 6.08
C PHE A 124 10.73 -4.19 6.60
N LEU A 125 9.71 -4.86 6.07
CA LEU A 125 8.32 -4.66 6.48
C LEU A 125 8.07 -5.08 7.93
N GLN A 126 8.75 -6.12 8.42
CA GLN A 126 8.65 -6.59 9.80
C GLN A 126 9.23 -5.59 10.81
N GLU A 127 10.33 -4.93 10.46
CA GLU A 127 11.00 -3.93 11.31
C GLU A 127 10.37 -2.52 11.18
N TYR A 128 9.58 -2.28 10.14
CA TYR A 128 8.95 -0.99 9.85
C TYR A 128 7.79 -0.71 10.81
N GLN A 129 7.86 0.43 11.51
CA GLN A 129 6.88 0.77 12.53
C GLN A 129 5.76 1.64 11.97
N VAL A 130 4.52 1.25 12.22
CA VAL A 130 3.30 1.99 11.88
C VAL A 130 2.51 2.32 13.13
N ILE A 131 1.69 3.37 13.07
CA ILE A 131 0.77 3.67 14.17
C ILE A 131 -0.38 2.66 14.17
N SER A 132 -0.86 2.29 15.35
CA SER A 132 -1.96 1.32 15.54
C SER A 132 -3.26 1.72 14.84
N GLU A 133 -3.48 3.02 14.67
CA GLU A 133 -4.69 3.61 14.10
C GLU A 133 -4.72 3.53 12.57
N ASP A 134 -3.60 3.22 11.91
CA ASP A 134 -3.59 2.84 10.50
C ASP A 134 -3.92 1.35 10.36
N ILE A 135 -5.21 1.02 10.51
CA ILE A 135 -5.73 -0.36 10.53
C ILE A 135 -5.27 -1.19 9.32
N ARG A 136 -5.13 -0.57 8.13
CA ARG A 136 -4.68 -1.28 6.92
C ARG A 136 -3.19 -1.58 6.92
N MET A 137 -2.41 -0.79 7.64
CA MET A 137 -0.98 -1.03 7.79
C MET A 137 -0.66 -1.86 9.03
N ALA A 138 -1.56 -1.89 10.01
CA ALA A 138 -1.49 -2.84 11.12
C ALA A 138 -1.56 -4.31 10.64
N THR A 139 -2.10 -4.56 9.43
CA THR A 139 -2.10 -5.90 8.81
C THR A 139 -0.77 -6.30 8.15
N ILE A 140 0.30 -5.50 8.25
CA ILE A 140 1.61 -5.83 7.65
C ILE A 140 2.13 -7.19 8.15
N ASN A 141 1.92 -7.54 9.42
CA ASN A 141 2.33 -8.84 9.95
C ASN A 141 1.60 -9.99 9.26
N ASN A 142 0.28 -9.88 9.08
CA ASN A 142 -0.52 -10.86 8.36
C ASN A 142 -0.11 -10.93 6.88
N LEU A 143 0.27 -9.79 6.27
CA LEU A 143 0.78 -9.75 4.90
C LEU A 143 2.09 -10.53 4.79
N ILE A 144 3.02 -10.37 5.75
CA ILE A 144 4.30 -11.07 5.77
C ILE A 144 4.08 -12.58 5.90
N GLU A 145 3.18 -13.02 6.78
CA GLU A 145 2.83 -14.44 6.90
C GLU A 145 2.28 -14.99 5.58
N TRP A 146 1.34 -14.26 4.97
CA TRP A 146 0.77 -14.63 3.68
C TRP A 146 1.82 -14.69 2.56
N LEU A 147 2.77 -13.75 2.51
CA LEU A 147 3.86 -13.73 1.52
C LEU A 147 4.75 -14.98 1.64
N LYS A 148 5.06 -15.42 2.87
CA LYS A 148 5.86 -16.63 3.12
C LYS A 148 5.17 -17.88 2.61
N GLU A 149 3.86 -17.99 2.78
CA GLU A 149 3.06 -19.12 2.31
C GLU A 149 2.89 -19.12 0.78
N ASN A 150 2.91 -17.94 0.16
CA ASN A 150 2.58 -17.74 -1.26
C ASN A 150 3.79 -17.37 -2.14
N ASN A 151 5.01 -17.48 -1.62
CA ASN A 151 6.26 -17.10 -2.30
C ASN A 151 6.46 -17.74 -3.69
N HIS A 152 5.83 -18.87 -3.97
CA HIS A 152 5.89 -19.58 -5.24
C HIS A 152 4.90 -19.05 -6.30
N THR A 153 3.93 -18.23 -5.90
CA THR A 153 2.89 -17.67 -6.78
C THR A 153 3.22 -16.28 -7.30
N ILE A 154 4.11 -15.57 -6.60
CA ILE A 154 4.58 -14.22 -6.92
C ILE A 154 6.06 -14.26 -7.33
N ASN A 155 6.45 -13.31 -8.18
CA ASN A 155 7.85 -13.10 -8.53
C ASN A 155 8.57 -12.30 -7.43
N ASP A 156 9.88 -12.10 -7.62
CA ASP A 156 10.67 -11.15 -6.83
C ASP A 156 10.08 -9.73 -6.87
N TRP A 157 10.41 -8.93 -5.86
CA TRP A 157 9.87 -7.60 -5.70
C TRP A 157 10.58 -6.57 -6.56
N ASN A 158 9.80 -5.60 -7.03
CA ASN A 158 10.35 -4.32 -7.45
C ASN A 158 10.20 -3.30 -6.33
N ILE A 159 11.21 -2.46 -6.16
CA ILE A 159 11.22 -1.37 -5.18
C ILE A 159 11.37 -0.06 -5.92
N VAL A 160 10.54 0.92 -5.60
CA VAL A 160 10.62 2.28 -6.15
C VAL A 160 10.83 3.27 -5.02
N LEU A 161 11.89 4.05 -5.07
CA LEU A 161 12.05 5.24 -4.23
C LEU A 161 11.60 6.47 -5.01
N SER A 162 10.44 7.02 -4.64
CA SER A 162 9.87 8.21 -5.26
C SER A 162 10.31 9.47 -4.53
N SER A 163 10.83 10.44 -5.29
CA SER A 163 11.39 11.69 -4.78
C SER A 163 10.88 12.89 -5.54
N LYS A 164 11.12 14.09 -5.00
CA LYS A 164 10.73 15.35 -5.63
C LYS A 164 11.85 15.86 -6.54
N GLY A 165 11.51 16.09 -7.80
CA GLY A 165 12.44 16.67 -8.78
C GLY A 165 13.55 15.70 -9.18
N ARG A 166 14.52 16.19 -9.95
CA ARG A 166 15.63 15.37 -10.46
C ARG A 166 16.50 14.85 -9.33
N ILE A 167 16.82 13.57 -9.36
CA ILE A 167 17.76 12.95 -8.42
C ILE A 167 19.19 13.35 -8.76
N GLU A 168 19.84 13.96 -7.78
CA GLU A 168 21.22 14.45 -7.83
C GLU A 168 22.13 13.56 -6.96
N PHE A 169 23.44 13.67 -7.17
CA PHE A 169 24.42 13.00 -6.31
C PHE A 169 24.36 13.55 -4.88
N ALA A 170 24.67 12.69 -3.91
CA ALA A 170 24.75 13.08 -2.53
C ALA A 170 26.01 13.91 -2.26
N ASP A 171 25.84 14.98 -1.48
CA ASP A 171 26.96 15.74 -0.93
C ASP A 171 27.74 14.90 0.09
N VAL A 172 29.02 15.25 0.26
CA VAL A 172 29.89 14.62 1.26
C VAL A 172 29.29 14.84 2.66
N GLY A 173 28.99 13.74 3.35
CA GLY A 173 28.39 13.77 4.69
C GLY A 173 26.86 13.88 4.72
N SER A 174 26.17 13.78 3.58
CA SER A 174 24.69 13.74 3.57
C SER A 174 24.17 12.59 4.43
N ASP A 175 23.26 12.90 5.37
CA ASP A 175 22.58 11.88 6.17
C ASP A 175 21.59 11.07 5.33
N TRP A 176 21.14 11.58 4.19
CA TRP A 176 20.39 10.81 3.21
C TRP A 176 21.25 10.55 1.99
N ASN A 177 21.92 9.41 1.99
CA ASN A 177 22.75 8.91 0.89
C ASN A 177 22.31 7.49 0.54
N ILE A 178 21.76 7.33 -0.65
CA ILE A 178 21.26 6.07 -1.19
C ILE A 178 22.07 5.76 -2.44
N HIS A 179 23.02 4.81 -2.34
CA HIS A 179 23.95 4.46 -3.44
C HIS A 179 24.64 5.67 -4.10
N GLY A 180 25.02 6.68 -3.31
CA GLY A 180 25.67 7.90 -3.81
C GLY A 180 24.71 8.98 -4.30
N TYR A 181 23.39 8.77 -4.25
CA TYR A 181 22.36 9.75 -4.58
C TYR A 181 21.72 10.36 -3.34
N ASN A 182 21.19 11.58 -3.47
CA ASN A 182 20.35 12.21 -2.44
C ASN A 182 18.95 12.52 -2.99
N PRO A 183 18.06 11.51 -3.08
CA PRO A 183 16.67 11.71 -3.48
C PRO A 183 15.95 12.64 -2.50
N LYS A 184 15.43 13.77 -2.99
CA LYS A 184 14.80 14.81 -2.16
C LYS A 184 13.45 14.35 -1.61
N GLY A 185 13.11 14.84 -0.42
CA GLY A 185 11.83 14.55 0.21
C GLY A 185 10.63 15.01 -0.64
N VAL A 186 9.59 14.18 -0.70
CA VAL A 186 8.31 14.55 -1.31
C VAL A 186 7.56 15.51 -0.41
N THR A 187 6.82 16.43 -1.01
CA THR A 187 6.00 17.39 -0.26
C THR A 187 4.63 16.78 0.04
N ARG A 188 4.30 16.57 1.32
CA ARG A 188 2.96 16.16 1.78
C ARG A 188 2.52 17.04 2.95
N THR A 189 1.23 17.29 3.05
CA THR A 189 0.66 18.26 3.99
C THR A 189 -0.43 17.63 4.84
N LYS A 190 -0.57 18.10 6.07
CA LYS A 190 -1.63 17.67 6.99
C LYS A 190 -3.01 17.98 6.40
N LEU A 191 -3.88 16.97 6.32
CA LEU A 191 -5.28 17.08 5.96
C LEU A 191 -6.09 17.28 7.24
N VAL A 192 -6.60 18.50 7.44
CA VAL A 192 -7.24 18.90 8.70
C VAL A 192 -8.47 18.03 9.02
N SER A 193 -9.32 17.75 8.02
CA SER A 193 -10.56 16.98 8.20
C SER A 193 -10.36 15.54 8.69
N ASN A 194 -9.19 14.95 8.42
CA ASN A 194 -8.90 13.55 8.70
C ASN A 194 -7.82 13.39 9.78
N SER A 195 -7.33 14.48 10.35
CA SER A 195 -6.38 14.47 11.46
C SER A 195 -7.16 14.59 12.78
N LYS A 196 -6.77 13.82 13.79
CA LYS A 196 -7.44 13.78 15.10
C LYS A 196 -6.40 13.75 16.22
N GLY A 197 -6.43 14.76 17.09
CA GLY A 197 -5.45 14.88 18.18
C GLY A 197 -4.02 14.91 17.65
N GLU A 198 -3.20 13.96 18.11
CA GLU A 198 -1.80 13.79 17.70
C GLU A 198 -1.62 13.05 16.37
N ILE A 199 -2.70 12.47 15.82
CA ILE A 199 -2.66 11.72 14.57
C ILE A 199 -2.86 12.68 13.40
N VAL A 200 -1.87 12.71 12.52
CA VAL A 200 -1.86 13.52 11.31
C VAL A 200 -2.13 12.64 10.10
N SER A 201 -3.18 12.98 9.35
CA SER A 201 -3.43 12.37 8.05
C SER A 201 -2.84 13.21 6.92
N ILE A 202 -2.14 12.61 5.97
CA ILE A 202 -1.71 13.29 4.74
C ILE A 202 -2.73 13.12 3.59
N GLY A 203 -3.75 12.27 3.78
CA GLY A 203 -4.80 11.96 2.81
C GLY A 203 -4.38 11.00 1.71
N VAL A 204 -3.36 11.35 0.93
CA VAL A 204 -2.83 10.49 -0.16
C VAL A 204 -1.31 10.59 -0.17
N LEU A 205 -0.65 9.43 -0.19
CA LEU A 205 0.79 9.35 -0.30
C LEU A 205 1.24 9.21 -1.76
N ARG A 206 0.64 8.31 -2.53
CA ARG A 206 1.11 7.96 -3.89
C ARG A 206 0.59 8.88 -5.00
N GLN A 207 1.33 8.91 -6.11
CA GLN A 207 0.86 9.32 -7.42
C GLN A 207 0.70 8.07 -8.32
N PRO A 208 -0.20 8.08 -9.32
CA PRO A 208 -0.39 6.94 -10.24
C PRO A 208 0.91 6.46 -10.88
N ASP A 209 1.72 7.40 -11.38
CA ASP A 209 3.04 7.17 -12.00
C ASP A 209 4.02 6.40 -11.11
N ASP A 210 3.87 6.46 -9.79
CA ASP A 210 4.73 5.71 -8.86
C ASP A 210 4.53 4.19 -9.01
N LEU A 211 3.34 3.75 -9.43
CA LEU A 211 2.96 2.34 -9.56
C LEU A 211 3.37 1.69 -10.89
N ILE A 212 3.93 2.48 -11.81
CA ILE A 212 4.42 2.03 -13.11
C ILE A 212 5.87 2.46 -13.36
N ALA A 213 6.52 3.03 -12.35
CA ALA A 213 7.87 3.56 -12.46
C ALA A 213 8.94 2.49 -12.70
N ASP A 214 8.64 1.23 -12.40
CA ASP A 214 9.48 0.05 -12.61
C ASP A 214 9.38 -0.52 -14.05
N ILE A 215 8.49 0.02 -14.88
CA ILE A 215 8.29 -0.38 -16.28
C ILE A 215 9.11 0.54 -17.20
N GLU A 216 9.99 -0.04 -18.01
CA GLU A 216 10.84 0.73 -18.94
C GLU A 216 10.16 1.03 -20.28
N ASP A 217 9.45 0.05 -20.83
CA ASP A 217 8.79 0.13 -22.13
C ASP A 217 7.38 0.73 -22.00
N LEU A 218 7.28 2.04 -21.73
CA LEU A 218 6.02 2.76 -21.61
C LEU A 218 5.81 3.71 -22.80
N ASN A 219 4.70 3.56 -23.52
CA ASN A 219 4.28 4.50 -24.56
C ASN A 219 3.57 5.73 -23.96
N TYR A 220 3.18 6.69 -24.80
CA TYR A 220 2.51 7.92 -24.34
C TYR A 220 1.15 7.69 -23.67
N GLU A 221 0.38 6.70 -24.12
CA GLU A 221 -0.92 6.36 -23.54
C GLU A 221 -0.77 5.59 -22.22
N ASP A 222 0.22 4.70 -22.12
CA ASP A 222 0.52 3.96 -20.88
C ASP A 222 0.81 4.92 -19.72
N LYS A 223 1.49 6.05 -20.00
CA LYS A 223 1.80 7.10 -19.02
C LYS A 223 0.60 7.89 -18.53
N LYS A 224 -0.56 7.75 -19.16
CA LYS A 224 -1.81 8.40 -18.75
C LYS A 224 -2.67 7.52 -17.85
N ALA A 225 -2.26 6.28 -17.57
CA ALA A 225 -2.99 5.40 -16.67
C ALA A 225 -3.05 6.02 -15.26
N VAL A 226 -4.25 6.37 -14.82
CA VAL A 226 -4.48 7.04 -13.52
C VAL A 226 -5.25 6.13 -12.58
N LYS A 227 -6.17 5.33 -13.12
CA LYS A 227 -7.02 4.44 -12.33
C LYS A 227 -6.27 3.16 -11.98
N MET A 228 -6.63 2.56 -10.84
CA MET A 228 -5.94 1.35 -10.39
C MET A 228 -6.15 0.17 -11.33
N GLU A 229 -7.32 0.11 -11.95
CA GLU A 229 -7.72 -0.95 -12.89
C GLU A 229 -6.90 -0.85 -14.19
N GLU A 230 -6.70 0.37 -14.70
CA GLU A 230 -5.82 0.68 -15.83
C GLU A 230 -4.36 0.32 -15.50
N ILE A 231 -3.88 0.72 -14.32
CA ILE A 231 -2.51 0.42 -13.86
C ILE A 231 -2.30 -1.09 -13.75
N ARG A 232 -3.26 -1.84 -13.20
CA ARG A 232 -3.18 -3.30 -13.12
C ARG A 232 -3.11 -3.95 -14.49
N SER A 233 -4.03 -3.57 -15.38
CA SER A 233 -4.06 -4.10 -16.75
C SER A 233 -2.78 -3.79 -17.50
N LEU A 234 -2.23 -2.59 -17.32
CA LEU A 234 -0.94 -2.19 -17.89
C LEU A 234 0.21 -3.05 -17.33
N ARG A 235 0.31 -3.20 -15.99
CA ARG A 235 1.31 -4.06 -15.36
C ARG A 235 1.22 -5.51 -15.87
N ASP A 236 0.01 -6.07 -15.94
CA ASP A 236 -0.22 -7.41 -16.47
C ASP A 236 0.28 -7.52 -17.93
N SER A 237 -0.09 -6.56 -18.79
CA SER A 237 0.31 -6.54 -20.20
C SER A 237 1.82 -6.39 -20.43
N LYS A 238 2.53 -5.79 -19.46
CA LYS A 238 3.97 -5.55 -19.49
C LYS A 238 4.77 -6.64 -18.75
N GLY A 239 4.11 -7.72 -18.32
CA GLY A 239 4.76 -8.87 -17.66
C GLY A 239 4.96 -8.72 -16.14
N PHE A 240 4.41 -7.67 -15.52
CA PHE A 240 4.50 -7.41 -14.09
C PHE A 240 3.27 -7.91 -13.30
N GLY A 241 2.40 -8.69 -13.94
CA GLY A 241 1.17 -9.21 -13.32
C GLY A 241 1.36 -10.23 -12.19
N LYS A 242 2.61 -10.66 -11.95
CA LYS A 242 3.01 -11.45 -10.78
C LYS A 242 4.10 -10.77 -9.94
N THR A 243 4.48 -9.55 -10.30
CA THR A 243 5.60 -8.83 -9.67
C THR A 243 5.07 -7.83 -8.65
N PRO A 244 5.23 -8.10 -7.34
CA PRO A 244 4.83 -7.16 -6.29
C PRO A 244 5.72 -5.91 -6.32
N LEU A 245 5.17 -4.80 -5.82
CA LEU A 245 5.81 -3.50 -5.83
C LEU A 245 5.74 -2.85 -4.45
N LEU A 246 6.90 -2.45 -3.93
CA LEU A 246 7.02 -1.59 -2.77
C LEU A 246 7.47 -0.20 -3.21
N VAL A 247 6.64 0.82 -3.00
CA VAL A 247 7.02 2.20 -3.22
C VAL A 247 7.32 2.88 -1.89
N ILE A 248 8.50 3.48 -1.79
CA ILE A 248 9.00 4.17 -0.60
C ILE A 248 9.08 5.67 -0.91
N TYR A 249 8.73 6.47 0.09
CA TYR A 249 8.74 7.92 0.05
C TYR A 249 9.44 8.44 1.30
N ARG A 250 10.40 9.34 1.14
CA ARG A 250 10.83 10.24 2.22
C ARG A 250 9.97 11.49 2.14
N ILE A 251 9.16 11.77 3.15
CA ILE A 251 8.33 12.98 3.23
C ILE A 251 9.10 14.02 4.02
N ASP A 252 9.21 15.21 3.44
CA ASP A 252 9.87 16.36 4.06
C ASP A 252 9.05 16.84 5.27
N LYS A 253 9.66 16.80 6.46
CA LYS A 253 9.04 17.18 7.74
C LYS A 253 8.56 18.63 7.77
N ASP A 254 9.18 19.50 6.98
CA ASP A 254 8.91 20.94 6.91
C ASP A 254 7.98 21.30 5.74
N SER A 255 7.32 20.30 5.14
CA SER A 255 6.41 20.48 4.00
C SER A 255 5.29 21.50 4.26
N GLU A 256 5.14 22.46 3.34
CA GLU A 256 4.10 23.48 3.36
C GLU A 256 3.03 23.29 2.25
N PRO A 257 1.77 23.67 2.50
CA PRO A 257 0.75 23.75 1.45
C PRO A 257 1.12 24.73 0.35
N ALA A 258 0.98 24.30 -0.91
CA ALA A 258 1.16 25.18 -2.07
C ALA A 258 0.18 26.36 -2.06
N ASN A 259 -1.06 26.10 -1.63
CA ASN A 259 -2.06 27.15 -1.43
C ASN A 259 -2.21 27.49 0.06
N LYS A 260 -1.63 28.61 0.48
CA LYS A 260 -1.64 29.08 1.86
C LYS A 260 -2.99 29.63 2.34
N SER A 261 -3.96 29.86 1.44
CA SER A 261 -5.29 30.35 1.81
C SER A 261 -6.31 29.24 2.09
N SER A 262 -5.96 27.97 1.86
CA SER A 262 -6.88 26.85 2.07
C SER A 262 -6.87 26.39 3.53
N ASN A 263 -8.02 26.46 4.20
CA ASN A 263 -8.20 25.92 5.56
C ASN A 263 -8.25 24.37 5.60
N ARG A 264 -8.17 23.70 4.45
CA ARG A 264 -8.22 22.22 4.36
C ARG A 264 -6.85 21.58 4.62
N ARG A 265 -5.75 22.31 4.39
CA ARG A 265 -4.39 21.78 4.47
C ARG A 265 -3.53 22.65 5.37
N GLU A 266 -2.79 22.00 6.27
CA GLU A 266 -1.82 22.63 7.16
C GLU A 266 -0.40 22.15 6.86
N LYS A 267 0.60 22.86 7.39
CA LYS A 267 2.00 22.41 7.38
C LYS A 267 2.13 21.07 8.10
N LEU A 268 3.11 20.28 7.71
CA LEU A 268 3.36 18.99 8.35
C LEU A 268 4.01 19.18 9.73
N ASN A 269 5.16 19.86 9.79
CA ASN A 269 5.86 20.28 11.01
C ASN A 269 6.17 19.12 11.96
N PHE A 270 6.75 18.05 11.44
CA PHE A 270 7.21 16.91 12.24
C PHE A 270 8.64 17.14 12.76
N SER A 271 8.99 16.45 13.84
CA SER A 271 10.33 16.49 14.43
C SER A 271 11.41 15.88 13.53
N HIS A 272 11.06 14.93 12.67
CA HIS A 272 11.95 14.27 11.73
C HIS A 272 11.24 13.91 10.42
N ASP A 273 12.00 13.65 9.36
CA ASP A 273 11.43 13.24 8.08
C ASP A 273 10.69 11.90 8.23
N ILE A 274 9.57 11.81 7.55
CA ILE A 274 8.69 10.65 7.65
C ILE A 274 9.00 9.71 6.49
N ILE A 275 9.15 8.42 6.78
CA ILE A 275 9.09 7.41 5.73
C ILE A 275 7.64 7.00 5.54
N GLY A 276 7.15 7.10 4.32
CA GLY A 276 5.90 6.51 3.90
C GLY A 276 6.15 5.37 2.93
N ILE A 277 5.32 4.33 3.00
CA ILE A 277 5.31 3.21 2.05
C ILE A 277 3.95 3.02 1.39
N ASN A 278 3.98 2.50 0.16
CA ASN A 278 2.85 1.88 -0.52
C ASN A 278 3.24 0.48 -0.96
N ILE A 279 2.38 -0.49 -0.66
CA ILE A 279 2.55 -1.89 -1.03
C ILE A 279 1.48 -2.23 -2.06
N LEU A 280 1.89 -2.78 -3.20
CA LEU A 280 1.03 -3.31 -4.24
C LEU A 280 1.36 -4.79 -4.46
N ILE A 281 0.42 -5.66 -4.09
CA ILE A 281 0.43 -7.08 -4.43
C ILE A 281 -0.41 -7.28 -5.69
N PRO A 282 0.08 -8.04 -6.68
CA PRO A 282 -0.66 -8.30 -7.90
C PRO A 282 -1.99 -9.03 -7.62
N SER A 283 -2.98 -8.81 -8.48
CA SER A 283 -4.21 -9.59 -8.47
C SER A 283 -3.99 -10.87 -9.25
N PHE A 284 -3.72 -11.98 -8.56
CA PHE A 284 -3.86 -13.30 -9.13
C PHE A 284 -5.31 -13.75 -8.93
N ILE A 285 -5.98 -14.06 -10.03
CA ILE A 285 -7.23 -14.82 -9.98
C ILE A 285 -6.80 -16.24 -9.64
N ASP A 286 -6.96 -16.61 -8.38
CA ASP A 286 -6.96 -18.03 -8.03
C ASP A 286 -8.27 -18.59 -8.58
N VAL A 287 -8.21 -19.22 -9.75
CA VAL A 287 -9.38 -19.86 -10.36
C VAL A 287 -9.64 -21.15 -9.58
N SER A 288 -10.04 -21.03 -8.31
CA SER A 288 -10.67 -22.14 -7.62
C SER A 288 -12.07 -22.27 -8.22
N THR A 289 -12.20 -23.19 -9.17
CA THR A 289 -13.44 -23.57 -9.83
C THR A 289 -14.56 -23.84 -8.81
N LYS A 290 -15.55 -22.96 -8.77
CA LYS A 290 -17.02 -23.16 -8.62
C LYS A 290 -17.65 -21.93 -7.96
N ASN A 291 -18.91 -21.67 -8.29
CA ASN A 291 -19.76 -20.55 -7.82
C ASN A 291 -19.68 -20.31 -6.29
N ILE A 292 -18.91 -19.33 -5.79
CA ILE A 292 -18.66 -19.23 -4.33
C ILE A 292 -18.53 -17.79 -3.83
N THR A 293 -19.55 -17.25 -3.14
CA THR A 293 -19.38 -16.03 -2.32
C THR A 293 -18.29 -16.27 -1.26
N THR A 294 -17.20 -15.51 -1.38
CA THR A 294 -15.96 -15.72 -0.62
C THR A 294 -15.96 -14.84 0.62
N GLN A 295 -16.07 -15.43 1.81
CA GLN A 295 -15.88 -14.75 3.09
C GLN A 295 -14.40 -14.80 3.49
N LEU A 296 -13.81 -13.67 3.83
CA LEU A 296 -12.47 -13.65 4.45
C LEU A 296 -12.64 -13.65 5.98
N MET A 297 -12.21 -14.72 6.65
CA MET A 297 -12.09 -14.78 8.12
C MET A 297 -10.61 -14.91 8.50
N PRO A 298 -10.11 -14.20 9.54
CA PRO A 298 -8.84 -14.56 10.15
C PRO A 298 -8.98 -15.92 10.86
N LEU A 299 -8.02 -16.82 10.64
CA LEU A 299 -7.93 -18.07 11.39
C LEU A 299 -7.61 -17.74 12.86
N ILE A 300 -8.59 -17.89 13.74
CA ILE A 300 -8.33 -17.97 15.18
C ILE A 300 -7.88 -19.40 15.44
N LYS A 301 -6.57 -19.61 15.67
CA LYS A 301 -6.12 -20.87 16.28
C LYS A 301 -6.85 -20.99 17.62
N SER A 302 -7.70 -22.01 17.75
CA SER A 302 -8.20 -22.42 19.05
C SER A 302 -6.99 -22.72 19.93
N ILE A 303 -6.92 -22.05 21.07
CA ILE A 303 -6.13 -22.53 22.19
C ILE A 303 -6.93 -23.74 22.68
N ASP A 304 -6.37 -24.93 22.49
CA ASP A 304 -6.92 -26.17 23.02
C ASP A 304 -6.92 -26.11 24.56
N ASP A 305 -8.03 -26.52 25.17
CA ASP A 305 -8.10 -27.00 26.55
C ASP A 305 -7.84 -28.52 26.57
#